data_AF-A0A816H6U7-F1
#
_entry.id   AF-A0A816H6U7-F1
#
_cell.length_a   1.000
_cell.length_b   1.000
_cell.length_c   1.000
_cell.angle_alpha   90.00
_cell.angle_beta   90.00
_cell.angle_gamma   90.00
#
_symmetry.space_group_name_H-M   'P 1'
#
loop_
_entity.id
_entity.type
_entity.pdbx_description
1 polymer ?
#
loop_
_entity_poly.entity_id
_entity_poly.type
_entity_poly.pdbx_seq_one_letter_code
_entity_poly.pdbx_strand_id
1 'polypeptide(L)'
;MNPPIDDRKEYSNNFLSTNSPIYERFSQHTPRCHRGFDLRVWLNNEKNLTRTTCFCPPSFYGDMCQYQNQRISLTIQFRVLSDSWSTLFAIIVSLIDHNIYEKVSLSYRGSLLYPIKFPFLPVHRLAYIGVIPQNDSNLLTCSDAKCIHGRCIKYSNNPKSENFCQCYKGWSGKYCAIPYNCTCASDSICLGTSANNRSICVCSVYKFGSRCLLTDRICEVNNNLTCQNNGRCIPTNDDMISNDKFKCICPKGYSGERCQTIDNSMGVGVGGI
;
A
#
# COMPACT_ATOMS: atom_id res chain seq x y z
N MET A 1 -15.30 -34.67 66.12
CA MET A 1 -15.00 -33.72 65.02
C MET A 1 -13.79 -34.30 64.30
N ASN A 2 -13.87 -34.45 62.97
CA ASN A 2 -13.33 -35.61 62.19
C ASN A 2 -13.99 -36.95 62.59
N PRO A 3 -14.08 -37.97 61.70
CA PRO A 3 -14.21 -38.00 60.22
C PRO A 3 -15.62 -38.60 59.89
N PRO A 4 -15.92 -39.57 58.96
CA PRO A 4 -15.30 -40.00 57.68
C PRO A 4 -16.30 -40.25 56.48
N ILE A 5 -15.74 -40.44 55.27
CA ILE A 5 -16.01 -41.48 54.22
C ILE A 5 -17.45 -41.79 53.67
N ASP A 6 -17.53 -41.75 52.32
CA ASP A 6 -18.30 -42.56 51.32
C ASP A 6 -19.84 -42.73 51.42
N ASP A 7 -20.52 -42.56 50.26
CA ASP A 7 -21.70 -43.39 49.94
C ASP A 7 -22.09 -43.41 48.43
N ARG A 8 -22.42 -44.62 47.96
CA ARG A 8 -23.33 -44.98 46.84
C ARG A 8 -22.98 -44.72 45.35
N LYS A 9 -22.42 -45.77 44.72
CA LYS A 9 -23.15 -46.75 43.85
C LYS A 9 -24.56 -46.36 43.35
N GLU A 10 -25.09 -46.74 42.18
CA GLU A 10 -24.73 -47.63 41.06
C GLU A 10 -26.08 -47.85 40.32
N TYR A 11 -26.19 -47.65 38.99
CA TYR A 11 -27.34 -48.19 38.24
C TYR A 11 -26.98 -48.48 36.77
N SER A 12 -27.52 -49.57 36.25
CA SER A 12 -26.86 -50.38 35.22
C SER A 12 -27.39 -50.16 33.79
N ASN A 13 -26.46 -50.36 32.84
CA ASN A 13 -26.57 -51.09 31.56
C ASN A 13 -27.90 -51.04 30.75
N ASN A 14 -27.80 -50.77 29.44
CA ASN A 14 -27.75 -51.85 28.43
C ASN A 14 -27.58 -51.38 26.97
N PHE A 15 -26.63 -52.04 26.27
CA PHE A 15 -26.63 -52.47 24.86
C PHE A 15 -27.21 -51.60 23.73
N LEU A 16 -26.36 -51.26 22.74
CA LEU A 16 -26.26 -52.09 21.52
C LEU A 16 -24.97 -51.80 20.72
N SER A 17 -24.43 -52.83 20.07
CA SER A 17 -23.11 -52.88 19.44
C SER A 17 -23.07 -52.35 18.00
N THR A 18 -21.95 -51.71 17.60
CA THR A 18 -21.35 -51.88 16.26
C THR A 18 -19.83 -51.64 16.30
N ASN A 19 -19.08 -52.29 15.40
CA ASN A 19 -17.61 -52.40 15.47
C ASN A 19 -16.86 -51.26 14.77
N SER A 20 -15.84 -50.69 15.41
CA SER A 20 -14.52 -50.40 14.80
C SER A 20 -13.51 -49.86 15.84
N PRO A 21 -12.26 -50.34 15.88
CA PRO A 21 -11.26 -49.84 16.83
C PRO A 21 -10.45 -48.67 16.25
N ILE A 22 -11.03 -47.47 16.21
CA ILE A 22 -10.23 -46.23 16.09
C ILE A 22 -9.72 -45.89 17.48
N TYR A 23 -8.58 -46.49 17.85
CA TYR A 23 -7.92 -46.24 19.13
C TYR A 23 -7.18 -44.89 19.06
N GLU A 24 -7.88 -43.79 19.36
CA GLU A 24 -7.26 -42.46 19.51
C GLU A 24 -6.33 -42.44 20.73
N ARG A 25 -5.08 -42.84 20.48
CA ARG A 25 -4.00 -42.69 21.45
C ARG A 25 -3.53 -41.24 21.44
N PHE A 26 -4.20 -40.39 22.22
CA PHE A 26 -3.77 -39.01 22.52
C PHE A 26 -2.39 -39.04 23.22
N SER A 27 -1.33 -39.12 22.42
CA SER A 27 0.05 -38.93 22.88
C SER A 27 0.29 -37.43 23.07
N GLN A 28 0.89 -37.07 24.20
CA GLN A 28 1.26 -35.69 24.54
C GLN A 28 2.46 -35.21 23.70
N HIS A 29 2.31 -35.15 22.38
CA HIS A 29 3.26 -34.48 21.50
C HIS A 29 2.88 -33.01 21.36
N THR A 30 3.82 -32.12 21.64
CA THR A 30 3.75 -30.74 21.15
C THR A 30 3.71 -30.81 19.61
N PRO A 31 2.67 -30.27 18.95
CA PRO A 31 2.52 -30.42 17.51
C PRO A 31 3.65 -29.67 16.80
N ARG A 32 4.51 -30.42 16.10
CA ARG A 32 5.65 -29.89 15.33
C ARG A 32 5.17 -28.84 14.33
N CYS A 33 4.06 -29.15 13.66
CA CYS A 33 3.34 -28.25 12.77
C CYS A 33 2.35 -27.40 13.58
N HIS A 34 2.65 -26.10 13.76
CA HIS A 34 1.94 -25.23 14.72
C HIS A 34 0.42 -25.20 14.54
N ARG A 35 -0.04 -24.92 13.31
CA ARG A 35 -1.46 -24.89 12.92
C ARG A 35 -1.73 -25.73 11.67
N GLY A 36 -0.88 -26.72 11.43
CA GLY A 36 -0.97 -27.65 10.30
C GLY A 36 -0.89 -29.09 10.77
N PHE A 37 -0.95 -30.01 9.83
CA PHE A 37 -0.87 -31.45 10.12
C PHE A 37 0.53 -31.98 9.81
N ASP A 38 1.10 -32.79 10.70
CA ASP A 38 2.33 -33.54 10.41
C ASP A 38 2.02 -34.67 9.43
N LEU A 39 2.63 -34.63 8.24
CA LEU A 39 2.54 -35.66 7.23
C LEU A 39 3.88 -36.37 7.07
N ARG A 40 3.87 -37.70 7.05
CA ARG A 40 5.02 -38.51 6.65
C ARG A 40 4.89 -38.87 5.18
N VAL A 41 5.70 -38.24 4.33
CA VAL A 41 5.73 -38.48 2.89
C VAL A 41 6.82 -39.51 2.58
N TRP A 42 6.48 -40.51 1.76
CA TRP A 42 7.42 -41.51 1.28
C TRP A 42 8.15 -40.97 0.05
N LEU A 43 9.48 -40.89 0.13
CA LEU A 43 10.36 -40.44 -0.96
C LEU A 43 10.85 -41.62 -1.81
N ASN A 44 11.01 -42.79 -1.21
CA ASN A 44 11.31 -44.04 -1.90
C ASN A 44 10.79 -45.21 -1.07
N ASN A 45 9.86 -46.00 -1.65
CA ASN A 45 9.21 -47.13 -0.97
C ASN A 45 10.17 -48.32 -0.78
N GLU A 46 11.03 -48.62 -1.77
CA GLU A 46 11.97 -49.75 -1.71
C GLU A 46 13.04 -49.57 -0.63
N LYS A 47 13.40 -48.30 -0.33
CA LYS A 47 14.41 -47.93 0.67
C LYS A 47 13.81 -47.49 2.01
N ASN A 48 12.49 -47.59 2.18
CA ASN A 48 11.74 -47.05 3.32
C ASN A 48 12.09 -45.58 3.66
N LEU A 49 12.46 -44.78 2.65
CA LEU A 49 12.91 -43.41 2.86
C LEU A 49 11.70 -42.49 3.03
N THR A 50 11.49 -41.98 4.24
CA THR A 50 10.39 -41.05 4.54
C THR A 50 10.88 -39.69 5.01
N ARG A 51 10.15 -38.63 4.65
CA ARG A 51 10.37 -37.25 5.13
C ARG A 51 9.11 -36.74 5.82
N THR A 52 9.26 -36.23 7.04
CA THR A 52 8.16 -35.59 7.77
C THR A 52 8.05 -34.11 7.39
N THR A 53 6.93 -33.72 6.80
CA THR A 53 6.63 -32.35 6.35
C THR A 53 5.33 -31.87 6.98
N CYS A 54 5.13 -30.56 7.06
CA CYS A 54 3.85 -30.00 7.51
C CYS A 54 2.92 -29.70 6.34
N PHE A 55 1.64 -30.05 6.48
CA PHE A 55 0.58 -29.58 5.60
C PHE A 55 -0.10 -28.38 6.25
N CYS A 56 0.08 -27.20 5.65
CA CYS A 56 -0.44 -25.94 6.17
C CYS A 56 -1.81 -25.61 5.56
N PRO A 57 -2.80 -25.14 6.35
CA PRO A 57 -4.00 -24.52 5.81
C PRO A 57 -3.65 -23.31 4.92
N PRO A 58 -4.52 -22.88 3.99
CA PRO A 58 -4.22 -21.79 3.03
C PRO A 58 -3.80 -20.44 3.66
N SER A 59 -4.13 -20.24 4.94
CA SER A 59 -3.76 -19.06 5.72
C SER A 59 -2.44 -19.20 6.50
N PHE A 60 -1.65 -20.27 6.29
CA PHE A 60 -0.38 -20.51 6.99
C PHE A 60 0.70 -21.04 6.04
N TYR A 61 1.96 -20.73 6.30
CA TYR A 61 3.11 -21.12 5.48
C TYR A 61 4.41 -21.26 6.30
N GLY A 62 5.47 -21.69 5.63
CA GLY A 62 6.74 -22.11 6.24
C GLY A 62 6.74 -23.60 6.61
N ASP A 63 7.95 -24.18 6.73
CA ASP A 63 8.14 -25.62 6.90
C ASP A 63 7.42 -26.25 8.11
N MET A 64 7.07 -25.43 9.11
CA MET A 64 6.41 -25.80 10.35
C MET A 64 5.02 -25.15 10.51
N CYS A 65 4.47 -24.58 9.43
CA CYS A 65 3.27 -23.73 9.41
C CYS A 65 3.30 -22.58 10.44
N GLN A 66 4.49 -22.05 10.71
CA GLN A 66 4.75 -21.08 11.76
C GLN A 66 4.34 -19.64 11.38
N TYR A 67 4.21 -19.34 10.08
CA TYR A 67 3.84 -18.01 9.61
C TYR A 67 2.38 -17.99 9.19
N GLN A 68 1.61 -17.02 9.67
CA GLN A 68 0.25 -16.77 9.19
C GLN A 68 0.30 -15.84 7.97
N ASN A 69 -0.42 -16.20 6.91
CA ASN A 69 -0.68 -15.35 5.76
C ASN A 69 -1.65 -14.23 6.17
N GLN A 70 -1.10 -13.10 6.61
CA GLN A 70 -1.85 -11.92 7.04
C GLN A 70 -1.83 -10.85 5.96
N ARG A 71 -3.01 -10.55 5.42
CA ARG A 71 -3.21 -9.35 4.60
C ARG A 71 -3.26 -8.14 5.52
N ILE A 72 -2.25 -7.27 5.44
CA ILE A 72 -2.30 -5.95 6.09
C ILE A 72 -3.35 -5.12 5.36
N SER A 73 -4.34 -4.60 6.10
CA SER A 73 -5.35 -3.70 5.56
C SER A 73 -4.93 -2.26 5.82
N LEU A 74 -4.49 -1.56 4.78
CA LEU A 74 -4.07 -0.16 4.85
C LEU A 74 -5.21 0.74 4.37
N THR A 75 -5.68 1.65 5.23
CA THR A 75 -6.67 2.68 4.91
C THR A 75 -6.01 4.05 5.09
N ILE A 76 -5.92 4.84 4.02
CA ILE A 76 -5.29 6.17 4.07
C ILE A 76 -6.31 7.21 3.61
N GLN A 77 -6.50 8.25 4.43
CA GLN A 77 -7.24 9.45 4.05
C GLN A 77 -6.26 10.59 3.81
N PHE A 78 -6.23 11.15 2.61
CA PHE A 78 -5.46 12.36 2.34
C PHE A 78 -6.30 13.61 2.56
N ARG A 79 -5.71 14.63 3.19
CA ARG A 79 -6.28 15.97 3.34
C ARG A 79 -5.38 16.96 2.59
N VAL A 80 -5.97 17.68 1.65
CA VAL A 80 -5.34 18.81 0.95
C VAL A 80 -5.50 20.09 1.78
N LEU A 81 -4.50 20.96 1.71
CA LEU A 81 -4.57 22.32 2.24
C LEU A 81 -5.19 23.27 1.21
N SER A 82 -5.71 24.40 1.70
CA SER A 82 -6.48 25.38 0.92
C SER A 82 -5.73 25.94 -0.30
N ASP A 83 -4.41 26.08 -0.23
CA ASP A 83 -3.57 26.54 -1.33
C ASP A 83 -3.52 25.58 -2.53
N SER A 84 -4.06 24.36 -2.41
CA SER A 84 -3.89 23.28 -3.38
C SER A 84 -5.21 22.79 -4.04
N TRP A 85 -6.30 23.57 -3.99
CA TRP A 85 -7.65 23.20 -4.50
C TRP A 85 -7.78 22.91 -6.02
N SER A 86 -6.71 23.03 -6.80
CA SER A 86 -6.69 22.68 -8.24
C SER A 86 -5.45 21.85 -8.63
N THR A 87 -4.70 21.33 -7.65
CA THR A 87 -3.44 20.63 -7.88
C THR A 87 -3.66 19.13 -8.02
N LEU A 88 -3.15 18.55 -9.11
CA LEU A 88 -3.09 17.08 -9.26
C LEU A 88 -1.87 16.53 -8.56
N PHE A 89 -2.06 15.51 -7.73
CA PHE A 89 -0.98 14.82 -7.03
C PHE A 89 -0.79 13.39 -7.56
N ALA A 90 0.45 12.95 -7.61
CA ALA A 90 0.83 11.55 -7.71
C ALA A 90 1.38 11.10 -6.35
N ILE A 91 0.72 10.14 -5.73
CA ILE A 91 1.07 9.63 -4.40
C ILE A 91 1.56 8.19 -4.56
N ILE A 92 2.81 7.94 -4.17
CA ILE A 92 3.43 6.62 -4.28
C ILE A 92 3.54 6.01 -2.89
N VAL A 93 2.74 4.97 -2.66
CA VAL A 93 2.67 4.18 -1.43
C VAL A 93 3.77 3.11 -1.46
N SER A 94 4.77 3.25 -0.59
CA SER A 94 5.73 2.18 -0.27
C SER A 94 5.38 1.56 1.09
N LEU A 95 6.06 0.47 1.47
CA LEU A 95 5.80 -0.27 2.70
C LEU A 95 6.00 0.56 4.00
N ILE A 96 6.82 1.62 3.93
CA ILE A 96 7.28 2.40 5.09
C ILE A 96 6.97 3.90 4.91
N ASP A 97 7.27 4.43 3.73
CA ASP A 97 7.15 5.84 3.36
C ASP A 97 6.18 6.06 2.19
N HIS A 98 5.62 7.26 2.11
CA HIS A 98 4.67 7.66 1.08
C HIS A 98 5.17 8.95 0.43
N ASN A 99 5.53 8.90 -0.85
CA ASN A 99 6.13 10.02 -1.57
C ASN A 99 5.07 10.77 -2.37
N ILE A 100 5.03 12.11 -2.25
CA ILE A 100 4.01 12.96 -2.87
C ILE A 100 4.65 13.90 -3.89
N TYR A 101 4.15 13.86 -5.12
CA TYR A 101 4.57 14.71 -6.24
C TYR A 101 3.37 15.46 -6.84
N GLU A 102 3.60 16.62 -7.43
CA GLU A 102 2.64 17.22 -8.35
C GLU A 102 2.67 16.49 -9.70
N LYS A 103 1.52 16.02 -10.20
CA LYS A 103 1.44 15.26 -11.45
C LYS A 103 1.80 16.10 -12.70
N VAL A 104 1.70 17.42 -12.60
CA VAL A 104 1.89 18.37 -13.72
C VAL A 104 3.36 18.70 -13.92
N SER A 105 3.97 19.29 -12.89
CA SER A 105 5.34 19.79 -12.87
C SER A 105 6.36 18.71 -12.51
N LEU A 106 5.88 17.56 -11.99
CA LEU A 106 6.68 16.55 -11.31
C LEU A 106 7.49 17.09 -10.12
N SER A 107 7.08 18.24 -9.58
CA SER A 107 7.66 18.80 -8.37
C SER A 107 7.40 17.88 -7.18
N TYR A 108 8.39 17.74 -6.32
CA TYR A 108 8.28 16.95 -5.10
C TYR A 108 7.72 17.82 -3.97
N ARG A 109 6.61 17.40 -3.36
CA ARG A 109 5.97 18.11 -2.25
C ARG A 109 6.46 17.66 -0.88
N GLY A 110 6.77 16.37 -0.73
CA GLY A 110 7.20 15.81 0.55
C GLY A 110 6.94 14.31 0.67
N SER A 111 7.38 13.74 1.78
CA SER A 111 7.15 12.33 2.11
C SER A 111 6.60 12.18 3.51
N LEU A 112 5.75 11.18 3.71
CA LEU A 112 5.13 10.83 4.98
C LEU A 112 5.63 9.46 5.44
N LEU A 113 6.11 9.36 6.67
CA LEU A 113 6.58 8.11 7.29
C LEU A 113 5.46 7.49 8.12
N TYR A 114 5.12 6.23 7.84
CA TYR A 114 4.11 5.48 8.59
C TYR A 114 4.64 4.08 8.94
N PRO A 115 5.43 3.95 10.03
CA PRO A 115 6.15 2.73 10.32
C PRO A 115 5.22 1.63 10.87
N ILE A 116 5.34 0.43 10.29
CA ILE A 116 4.63 -0.77 10.74
C ILE A 116 5.31 -1.29 12.01
N LYS A 117 4.74 -0.98 13.18
CA LYS A 117 5.33 -1.35 14.49
C LYS A 117 5.34 -2.85 14.78
N PHE A 118 4.43 -3.61 14.18
CA PHE A 118 4.19 -5.02 14.47
C PHE A 118 3.89 -5.78 13.16
N PRO A 119 4.89 -6.36 12.49
CA PRO A 119 4.67 -7.04 11.20
C PRO A 119 4.09 -8.46 11.32
N PHE A 120 3.72 -8.92 12.53
CA PHE A 120 3.46 -10.34 12.82
C PHE A 120 2.15 -10.66 13.59
N LEU A 121 1.30 -9.68 13.93
CA LEU A 121 0.10 -9.97 14.74
C LEU A 121 -1.17 -10.27 13.91
N PRO A 122 -1.92 -11.34 14.25
CA PRO A 122 -3.36 -11.52 14.03
C PRO A 122 -3.97 -10.96 12.73
N VAL A 123 -4.33 -9.68 12.82
CA VAL A 123 -4.95 -8.84 11.80
C VAL A 123 -4.47 -7.41 12.06
N HIS A 124 -3.66 -6.85 11.17
CA HIS A 124 -3.30 -5.43 11.23
C HIS A 124 -4.11 -4.61 10.23
N ARG A 125 -5.04 -3.82 10.76
CA ARG A 125 -5.64 -2.68 10.05
C ARG A 125 -4.91 -1.41 10.46
N LEU A 126 -4.24 -0.77 9.51
CA LEU A 126 -3.55 0.50 9.71
C LEU A 126 -4.39 1.60 9.07
N ALA A 127 -4.80 2.59 9.86
CA ALA A 127 -5.58 3.74 9.42
C ALA A 127 -4.78 5.02 9.66
N TYR A 128 -4.44 5.73 8.59
CA TYR A 128 -3.64 6.96 8.67
C TYR A 128 -4.35 8.13 7.98
N ILE A 129 -4.22 9.31 8.56
CA ILE A 129 -4.59 10.57 7.93
C ILE A 129 -3.29 11.25 7.48
N GLY A 130 -3.12 11.41 6.18
CA GLY A 130 -2.00 12.12 5.56
C GLY A 130 -2.38 13.53 5.20
N VAL A 131 -1.66 14.52 5.73
CA VAL A 131 -1.77 15.91 5.27
C VAL A 131 -0.76 16.11 4.14
N ILE A 132 -1.22 16.62 3.00
CA ILE A 132 -0.32 16.95 1.88
C ILE A 132 0.39 18.27 2.22
N PRO A 133 1.74 18.31 2.26
CA PRO A 133 2.48 19.51 2.63
C PRO A 133 2.38 20.62 1.57
N GLN A 134 2.50 21.86 2.05
CA GLN A 134 2.61 23.05 1.19
C GLN A 134 3.94 23.05 0.43
N ASN A 135 4.03 23.90 -0.59
CA ASN A 135 5.24 24.07 -1.40
C ASN A 135 6.30 24.95 -0.71
N ASP A 136 6.67 24.63 0.53
CA ASP A 136 7.77 25.28 1.25
C ASP A 136 9.04 24.42 1.15
N SER A 137 9.87 24.75 0.18
CA SER A 137 11.09 24.02 -0.16
C SER A 137 12.15 24.03 0.96
N ASN A 138 12.13 25.02 1.86
CA ASN A 138 13.16 25.17 2.88
C ASN A 138 12.93 24.25 4.09
N LEU A 139 11.66 24.02 4.46
CA LEU A 139 11.28 23.26 5.66
C LEU A 139 11.64 21.75 5.59
N LEU A 140 11.82 21.24 4.37
CA LEU A 140 12.04 19.81 4.08
C LEU A 140 13.52 19.37 4.09
N THR A 141 14.47 20.30 4.13
CA THR A 141 15.90 19.99 3.97
C THR A 141 16.61 19.64 5.29
N CYS A 142 17.74 18.92 5.18
CA CYS A 142 18.59 18.56 6.31
C CYS A 142 20.08 18.63 5.98
N SER A 143 20.89 18.94 6.99
CA SER A 143 22.34 19.13 6.88
C SER A 143 23.16 17.82 6.93
N ASP A 144 22.53 16.65 7.02
CA ASP A 144 23.24 15.37 7.20
C ASP A 144 23.77 14.85 5.85
N ALA A 145 25.08 14.95 5.66
CA ALA A 145 25.76 14.85 4.37
C ALA A 145 25.99 13.41 3.83
N LYS A 146 25.23 12.42 4.29
CA LYS A 146 25.43 10.99 3.92
C LYS A 146 24.82 10.58 2.58
N CYS A 147 24.17 11.49 1.87
CA CYS A 147 23.54 11.22 0.57
C CYS A 147 24.55 11.48 -0.56
N ILE A 148 25.10 10.43 -1.18
CA ILE A 148 26.19 10.57 -2.16
C ILE A 148 25.65 11.16 -3.48
N HIS A 149 24.65 10.50 -4.07
CA HIS A 149 23.98 10.95 -5.31
C HIS A 149 22.50 11.24 -5.05
N GLY A 150 22.24 12.15 -4.12
CA GLY A 150 20.89 12.57 -3.76
C GLY A 150 20.89 13.76 -2.83
N ARG A 151 19.71 14.12 -2.34
CA ARG A 151 19.50 15.19 -1.35
C ARG A 151 18.91 14.64 -0.06
N CYS A 152 19.33 15.20 1.08
CA CYS A 152 18.77 14.87 2.40
C CYS A 152 17.39 15.52 2.53
N ILE A 153 16.37 14.73 2.86
CA ILE A 153 14.99 15.19 3.04
C ILE A 153 14.43 14.67 4.36
N LYS A 154 13.73 15.53 5.11
CA LYS A 154 12.98 15.17 6.33
C LYS A 154 11.56 14.70 5.99
N TYR A 155 11.02 13.77 6.78
CA TYR A 155 9.61 13.38 6.66
C TYR A 155 8.67 14.44 7.24
N SER A 156 7.66 14.84 6.46
CA SER A 156 6.78 15.97 6.75
C SER A 156 5.87 15.77 7.96
N ASN A 157 5.60 14.51 8.34
CA ASN A 157 4.73 14.13 9.45
C ASN A 157 5.48 13.60 10.70
N ASN A 158 6.82 13.58 10.70
CA ASN A 158 7.57 12.98 11.79
C ASN A 158 8.13 14.04 12.77
N PRO A 159 7.64 14.12 14.02
CA PRO A 159 8.15 15.08 15.01
C PRO A 159 9.60 14.85 15.41
N LYS A 160 10.17 13.66 15.15
CA LYS A 160 11.60 13.37 15.39
C LYS A 160 12.54 13.92 14.31
N SER A 161 12.01 14.59 13.28
CA SER A 161 12.78 15.06 12.11
C SER A 161 13.58 13.95 11.40
N GLU A 162 13.12 12.69 11.45
CA GLU A 162 13.77 11.60 10.71
C GLU A 162 13.85 11.94 9.23
N ASN A 163 14.96 11.55 8.62
CA ASN A 163 15.40 12.00 7.33
C ASN A 163 15.98 10.83 6.50
N PHE A 164 15.86 10.97 5.19
CA PHE A 164 16.25 9.98 4.20
C PHE A 164 16.93 10.65 3.00
N CYS A 165 17.62 9.87 2.19
CA CYS A 165 18.22 10.35 0.96
C CYS A 165 17.24 10.16 -0.21
N GLN A 166 16.78 11.26 -0.80
CA GLN A 166 16.07 11.22 -2.08
C GLN A 166 17.11 11.19 -3.21
N CYS A 167 17.24 10.04 -3.86
CA CYS A 167 18.28 9.81 -4.86
C CYS A 167 17.98 10.45 -6.21
N TYR A 168 19.03 10.82 -6.92
CA TYR A 168 18.96 11.27 -8.31
C TYR A 168 18.73 10.08 -9.26
N LYS A 169 18.26 10.38 -10.48
CA LYS A 169 17.96 9.36 -11.51
C LYS A 169 19.18 8.45 -11.74
N GLY A 170 18.97 7.14 -11.67
CA GLY A 170 20.03 6.13 -11.80
C GLY A 170 20.73 5.74 -10.49
N TRP A 171 20.39 6.34 -9.34
CA TRP A 171 20.98 6.01 -8.03
C TRP A 171 19.94 5.55 -7.02
N SER A 172 20.34 4.59 -6.17
CA SER A 172 19.42 3.90 -5.25
C SER A 172 20.11 3.48 -3.95
N GLY A 173 19.32 2.88 -3.05
CA GLY A 173 19.75 2.48 -1.71
C GLY A 173 19.75 3.63 -0.71
N LYS A 174 19.87 3.30 0.58
CA LYS A 174 19.72 4.22 1.73
C LYS A 174 20.54 5.52 1.64
N TYR A 175 21.70 5.47 0.98
CA TYR A 175 22.67 6.56 0.85
C TYR A 175 22.88 7.00 -0.61
N CYS A 176 22.05 6.54 -1.55
CA CYS A 176 22.18 6.81 -2.99
C CYS A 176 23.55 6.40 -3.57
N ALA A 177 24.06 5.27 -3.10
CA ALA A 177 25.37 4.71 -3.46
C ALA A 177 25.29 3.62 -4.54
N ILE A 178 24.11 3.06 -4.79
CA ILE A 178 23.92 1.88 -5.64
C ILE A 178 23.43 2.35 -7.02
N PRO A 179 24.24 2.23 -8.10
CA PRO A 179 23.80 2.58 -9.44
C PRO A 179 22.79 1.54 -9.98
N TYR A 180 21.80 2.00 -10.75
CA TYR A 180 20.85 1.13 -11.45
C TYR A 180 20.43 1.74 -12.80
N ASN A 181 20.02 0.88 -13.74
CA ASN A 181 19.52 1.34 -15.03
C ASN A 181 18.05 1.77 -14.93
N CYS A 182 17.78 3.06 -15.07
CA CYS A 182 16.43 3.60 -15.11
C CYS A 182 15.88 3.63 -16.55
N THR A 183 14.83 2.84 -16.82
CA THR A 183 14.18 2.75 -18.14
C THR A 183 12.96 3.68 -18.32
N CYS A 184 12.74 4.61 -17.39
CA CYS A 184 11.68 5.62 -17.48
C CYS A 184 12.05 6.74 -18.47
N ALA A 185 11.03 7.35 -19.10
CA ALA A 185 11.16 8.52 -19.97
C ALA A 185 12.05 9.63 -19.37
N SER A 186 12.71 10.41 -20.24
CA SER A 186 13.63 11.47 -19.82
C SER A 186 13.00 12.49 -18.88
N ASP A 187 11.76 12.87 -19.16
CA ASP A 187 10.92 13.84 -18.45
C ASP A 187 10.01 13.22 -17.37
N SER A 188 10.39 12.07 -16.81
CA SER A 188 9.64 11.38 -15.75
C SER A 188 10.51 11.12 -14.52
N ILE A 189 9.88 11.06 -13.33
CA ILE A 189 10.60 10.73 -12.09
C ILE A 189 10.83 9.22 -12.02
N CYS A 190 12.05 8.83 -11.65
CA CYS A 190 12.46 7.44 -11.48
C CYS A 190 12.78 7.16 -10.01
N LEU A 191 11.94 6.36 -9.35
CA LEU A 191 12.03 6.15 -7.90
C LEU A 191 12.94 4.98 -7.50
N GLY A 192 13.32 4.13 -8.46
CA GLY A 192 14.10 2.91 -8.23
C GLY A 192 13.60 1.76 -9.09
N THR A 193 13.84 0.54 -8.61
CA THR A 193 13.39 -0.71 -9.22
C THR A 193 12.54 -1.52 -8.26
N SER A 194 11.45 -2.10 -8.77
CA SER A 194 10.63 -3.08 -8.06
C SER A 194 11.36 -4.44 -7.90
N ALA A 195 10.84 -5.33 -7.06
CA ALA A 195 11.41 -6.65 -6.79
C ALA A 195 11.59 -7.55 -8.04
N ASN A 196 10.84 -7.27 -9.11
CA ASN A 196 10.96 -7.91 -10.42
C ASN A 196 11.90 -7.15 -11.40
N ASN A 197 12.79 -6.33 -10.86
CA ASN A 197 13.81 -5.55 -11.58
C ASN A 197 13.25 -4.56 -12.64
N ARG A 198 11.99 -4.12 -12.48
CA ARG A 198 11.35 -3.12 -13.35
C ARG A 198 11.45 -1.73 -12.73
N SER A 199 11.82 -0.72 -13.52
CA SER A 199 11.88 0.68 -13.07
C SER A 199 10.51 1.17 -12.60
N ILE A 200 10.47 1.93 -11.50
CA ILE A 200 9.26 2.54 -10.96
C ILE A 200 9.23 4.00 -11.41
N CYS A 201 8.29 4.34 -12.29
CA CYS A 201 8.21 5.62 -12.98
C CYS A 201 6.98 6.43 -12.53
N VAL A 202 7.14 7.73 -12.26
CA VAL A 202 6.01 8.66 -12.06
C VAL A 202 5.88 9.51 -13.32
N CYS A 203 4.75 9.37 -14.02
CA CYS A 203 4.49 10.04 -15.28
C CYS A 203 3.87 11.43 -15.07
N SER A 204 4.21 12.37 -15.95
CA SER A 204 3.50 13.64 -16.08
C SER A 204 2.06 13.42 -16.54
N VAL A 205 1.17 14.40 -16.33
CA VAL A 205 -0.29 14.30 -16.59
C VAL A 205 -0.64 13.64 -17.94
N TYR A 206 0.08 13.96 -19.01
CA TYR A 206 -0.23 13.53 -20.38
C TYR A 206 0.56 12.28 -20.83
N LYS A 207 1.23 11.59 -19.90
CA LYS A 207 2.03 10.39 -20.18
C LYS A 207 1.60 9.19 -19.35
N PHE A 208 1.69 8.00 -19.94
CA PHE A 208 1.24 6.76 -19.33
C PHE A 208 2.07 5.53 -19.73
N GLY A 209 1.66 4.37 -19.23
CA GLY A 209 2.40 3.12 -19.32
C GLY A 209 3.55 3.03 -18.30
N SER A 210 4.05 1.82 -18.05
CA SER A 210 5.02 1.52 -16.98
C SER A 210 6.38 2.23 -17.11
N ARG A 211 6.66 2.91 -18.23
CA ARG A 211 7.87 3.70 -18.49
C ARG A 211 7.60 5.17 -18.82
N CYS A 212 6.33 5.62 -18.81
CA CYS A 212 5.93 6.97 -19.22
C CYS A 212 6.31 7.35 -20.66
N LEU A 213 6.47 6.37 -21.55
CA LEU A 213 6.85 6.57 -22.96
C LEU A 213 5.64 6.80 -23.88
N LEU A 214 4.43 6.46 -23.42
CA LEU A 214 3.19 6.66 -24.18
C LEU A 214 2.60 8.02 -23.84
N THR A 215 2.07 8.71 -24.84
CA THR A 215 1.43 10.04 -24.70
C THR A 215 -0.06 9.93 -24.94
N ASP A 216 -0.85 10.54 -24.07
CA ASP A 216 -2.29 10.66 -24.27
C ASP A 216 -2.59 12.00 -24.95
N ARG A 217 -3.24 11.91 -26.11
CA ARG A 217 -3.60 13.06 -26.96
C ARG A 217 -5.06 13.48 -26.85
N ILE A 218 -5.86 12.88 -25.95
CA ILE A 218 -7.29 13.22 -25.86
C ILE A 218 -7.51 14.70 -25.56
N CYS A 219 -6.63 15.30 -24.76
CA CYS A 219 -6.64 16.73 -24.43
C CYS A 219 -5.99 17.63 -25.50
N GLU A 220 -5.40 17.06 -26.55
CA GLU A 220 -4.88 17.80 -27.72
C GLU A 220 -5.95 17.91 -28.84
N VAL A 221 -6.98 17.07 -28.81
CA VAL A 221 -8.06 17.08 -29.81
C VAL A 221 -9.09 18.16 -29.45
N ASN A 222 -9.12 19.23 -30.25
CA ASN A 222 -10.13 20.30 -30.22
C ASN A 222 -10.45 20.84 -28.82
N ASN A 223 -9.57 21.67 -28.27
CA ASN A 223 -9.67 22.25 -26.90
C ASN A 223 -11.08 22.73 -26.50
N ASN A 224 -11.83 23.37 -27.41
CA ASN A 224 -13.18 23.88 -27.14
C ASN A 224 -14.26 22.77 -26.97
N LEU A 225 -13.99 21.54 -27.43
CA LEU A 225 -14.90 20.40 -27.28
C LEU A 225 -14.64 19.60 -26.00
N THR A 226 -13.38 19.54 -25.53
CA THR A 226 -13.03 18.81 -24.29
C THR A 226 -13.39 19.64 -23.07
N CYS A 227 -12.79 20.82 -22.88
CA CYS A 227 -13.05 21.69 -21.74
C CYS A 227 -13.28 23.13 -22.19
N GLN A 228 -14.49 23.63 -21.97
CA GLN A 228 -14.91 24.99 -22.31
C GLN A 228 -14.36 26.00 -21.28
N ASN A 229 -14.52 27.30 -21.58
CA ASN A 229 -14.22 28.41 -20.67
C ASN A 229 -12.83 28.33 -20.01
N ASN A 230 -11.81 27.96 -20.80
CA ASN A 230 -10.43 27.74 -20.35
C ASN A 230 -10.27 26.68 -19.24
N GLY A 231 -11.21 25.74 -19.13
CA GLY A 231 -11.10 24.55 -18.31
C GLY A 231 -9.89 23.70 -18.68
N ARG A 232 -9.21 23.14 -17.68
CA ARG A 232 -8.00 22.35 -17.89
C ARG A 232 -8.36 20.87 -18.11
N CYS A 233 -8.10 20.37 -19.32
CA CYS A 233 -8.26 18.95 -19.65
C CYS A 233 -7.17 18.07 -19.03
N ILE A 234 -7.60 16.98 -18.39
CA ILE A 234 -6.79 15.95 -17.73
C ILE A 234 -7.22 14.57 -18.25
N PRO A 235 -6.34 13.76 -18.85
CA PRO A 235 -6.69 12.39 -19.27
C PRO A 235 -6.87 11.45 -18.07
N THR A 236 -7.75 10.47 -18.22
CA THR A 236 -8.08 9.45 -17.19
C THR A 236 -7.83 8.03 -17.70
N ASN A 237 -6.56 7.64 -17.67
CA ASN A 237 -6.08 6.29 -18.05
C ASN A 237 -6.12 5.28 -16.89
N ASP A 238 -7.20 5.29 -16.10
CA ASP A 238 -7.47 4.25 -15.10
C ASP A 238 -8.44 3.23 -15.70
N ASP A 239 -7.88 2.12 -16.22
CA ASP A 239 -8.54 1.05 -17.00
C ASP A 239 -9.68 0.28 -16.28
N MET A 240 -10.17 0.75 -15.11
CA MET A 240 -11.05 -0.04 -14.24
C MET A 240 -12.36 0.62 -13.76
N ILE A 241 -12.58 1.95 -13.89
CA ILE A 241 -13.70 2.60 -13.16
C ILE A 241 -14.56 3.59 -13.96
N SER A 242 -14.10 4.21 -15.06
CA SER A 242 -14.95 5.15 -15.83
C SER A 242 -14.90 4.95 -17.35
N ASN A 243 -16.04 5.20 -17.99
CA ASN A 243 -16.15 5.40 -19.46
C ASN A 243 -15.54 6.73 -19.90
N ASP A 244 -15.35 7.68 -18.97
CA ASP A 244 -14.81 9.01 -19.26
C ASP A 244 -13.29 8.94 -19.40
N LYS A 245 -12.83 9.20 -20.61
CA LYS A 245 -11.40 9.19 -20.98
C LYS A 245 -10.66 10.48 -20.60
N PHE A 246 -11.39 11.51 -20.16
CA PHE A 246 -10.82 12.75 -19.63
C PHE A 246 -11.72 13.37 -18.56
N LYS A 247 -11.16 14.32 -17.80
CA LYS A 247 -11.88 15.21 -16.88
C LYS A 247 -11.42 16.65 -17.07
N CYS A 248 -12.30 17.61 -16.80
CA CYS A 248 -11.98 19.04 -16.79
C CYS A 248 -11.84 19.56 -15.36
N ILE A 249 -10.79 20.35 -15.11
CA ILE A 249 -10.67 21.17 -13.90
C ILE A 249 -11.07 22.60 -14.27
N CYS A 250 -12.16 23.09 -13.68
CA CYS A 250 -12.76 24.36 -14.07
C CYS A 250 -12.14 25.56 -13.34
N PRO A 251 -11.96 26.71 -14.01
CA PRO A 251 -11.57 27.94 -13.33
C PRO A 251 -12.70 28.44 -12.43
N LYS A 252 -12.36 29.31 -11.47
CA LYS A 252 -13.35 29.94 -10.58
C LYS A 252 -14.42 30.66 -11.40
N GLY A 253 -15.69 30.49 -11.01
CA GLY A 253 -16.84 31.05 -11.73
C GLY A 253 -17.39 30.13 -12.82
N TYR A 254 -16.86 28.91 -12.98
CA TYR A 254 -17.33 27.93 -13.96
C TYR A 254 -17.42 26.51 -13.39
N SER A 255 -18.44 25.77 -13.80
CA SER A 255 -18.72 24.40 -13.35
C SER A 255 -19.32 23.52 -14.47
N GLY A 256 -19.65 22.27 -14.13
CA GLY A 256 -20.07 21.23 -15.06
C GLY A 256 -18.90 20.39 -15.59
N GLU A 257 -19.20 19.22 -16.16
CA GLU A 257 -18.21 18.22 -16.60
C GLU A 257 -17.18 18.76 -17.60
N ARG A 258 -17.57 19.76 -18.41
CA ARG A 258 -16.72 20.44 -19.39
C ARG A 258 -16.58 21.93 -19.09
N CYS A 259 -16.84 22.37 -17.87
CA CYS A 259 -16.79 23.76 -17.45
C CYS A 259 -17.72 24.70 -18.23
N GLN A 260 -18.83 24.16 -18.75
CA GLN A 260 -19.78 24.85 -19.62
C GLN A 260 -20.72 25.80 -18.86
N THR A 261 -20.92 25.60 -17.56
CA THR A 261 -21.85 26.37 -16.73
C THR A 261 -21.12 27.54 -16.08
N ILE A 262 -21.77 28.71 -16.00
CA ILE A 262 -21.28 29.87 -15.25
C ILE A 262 -21.86 29.81 -13.83
N ASP A 263 -20.99 29.91 -12.81
CA ASP A 263 -21.39 29.89 -11.40
C ASP A 263 -21.90 31.26 -10.97
N ASN A 264 -23.21 31.48 -11.09
CA ASN A 264 -23.89 32.73 -10.72
C ASN A 264 -24.05 32.94 -9.20
N SER A 265 -23.19 32.36 -8.36
CA SER A 265 -23.34 32.33 -6.91
C SER A 265 -22.47 33.35 -6.16
N MET A 266 -22.84 34.63 -6.24
CA MET A 266 -22.63 35.56 -5.13
C MET A 266 -23.58 35.22 -3.98
N GLY A 267 -23.33 34.08 -3.32
CA GLY A 267 -24.01 33.68 -2.10
C GLY A 267 -23.46 34.46 -0.90
N VAL A 268 -23.89 35.71 -0.72
CA VAL A 268 -23.62 36.47 0.51
C VAL A 268 -24.36 35.81 1.67
N GLY A 269 -23.66 34.95 2.41
CA GLY A 269 -24.15 34.35 3.64
C GLY A 269 -24.26 35.39 4.74
N VAL A 270 -25.42 36.03 4.87
CA VAL A 270 -25.74 36.87 6.03
C VAL A 270 -26.01 35.96 7.23
N GLY A 271 -25.00 35.76 8.07
CA GLY A 271 -25.19 35.52 9.50
C GLY A 271 -25.03 36.87 10.21
N GLY A 272 -25.96 37.38 11.01
CA GLY A 272 -27.03 36.67 11.71
C GLY A 272 -26.72 36.70 13.20
N ILE A 273 -27.11 37.83 13.81
CA ILE A 273 -27.04 38.26 15.22
C ILE A 273 -26.48 37.24 16.22
#